data_AF-A0A7X7HNJ0-F1
#
_entry.id   AF-A0A7X7HNJ0-F1
#
_cell.length_a   1.000
_cell.length_b   1.000
_cell.length_c   1.000
_cell.angle_alpha   90.00
_cell.angle_beta   90.00
_cell.angle_gamma   90.00
#
_symmetry.space_group_name_H-M   'P 1'
#
loop_
_entity.id
_entity.type
_entity.pdbx_description
1 polymer ?
#
loop_
_entity_poly.entity_id
_entity_poly.type
_entity_poly.pdbx_seq_one_letter_code
_entity_poly.pdbx_strand_id
1 'polypeptide(L)'
;KWSSVFNFQADLFVNRLSNLIVETPGEFIYTTITGTEFTTDTLPALINSNVSKAVLYGFDLRFEYNFIHNFVLSGSGSYVRGRDTEAGADLPQIPPFKGRVGLRYNWNRAGTIELTLAGAAKQTKIGENEQVTDGYVRLDLAMGSKKIKLGKTGLQLFAGIDNITDATYTNHLSTNRGAVSVEPGRNFFMRMNLSF
;
A
#
# COMPACT_ATOMS: atom_id res chain seq x y z
N LYS A 1 -15.77 -20.16 -27.62
CA LYS A 1 -15.14 -20.37 -26.31
C LYS A 1 -15.09 -19.03 -25.61
N TRP A 2 -15.83 -18.87 -24.51
CA TRP A 2 -15.90 -17.62 -23.73
C TRP A 2 -14.50 -17.25 -23.22
N SER A 3 -13.93 -16.19 -23.79
CA SER A 3 -12.62 -15.65 -23.47
C SER A 3 -12.88 -14.18 -23.24
N SER A 4 -13.16 -13.77 -22.00
CA SER A 4 -13.36 -12.35 -21.73
C SER A 4 -12.03 -11.64 -22.02
N VAL A 5 -11.98 -10.97 -23.17
CA VAL A 5 -10.85 -10.15 -23.61
C VAL A 5 -10.59 -9.05 -22.58
N PHE A 6 -11.62 -8.68 -21.81
CA PHE A 6 -11.57 -7.65 -20.78
C PHE A 6 -12.30 -8.09 -19.51
N ASN A 7 -11.68 -7.90 -18.35
CA ASN A 7 -12.29 -8.05 -17.04
C ASN A 7 -12.18 -6.72 -16.32
N PHE A 8 -13.29 -6.26 -15.72
CA PHE A 8 -13.34 -5.01 -14.98
C PHE A 8 -14.19 -5.19 -13.73
N GLN A 9 -13.70 -4.67 -12.62
CA GLN A 9 -14.37 -4.62 -11.34
C GLN A 9 -14.23 -3.21 -10.79
N ALA A 10 -15.34 -2.69 -10.26
CA ALA A 10 -15.40 -1.42 -9.58
C ALA A 10 -16.29 -1.54 -8.34
N ASP A 11 -15.79 -1.03 -7.23
CA ASP A 11 -16.48 -1.02 -5.95
C ASP A 11 -16.55 0.44 -5.46
N LEU A 12 -17.74 0.89 -5.09
CA LEU A 12 -17.98 2.20 -4.50
C LEU A 12 -18.48 1.99 -3.07
N PHE A 13 -18.02 2.78 -2.12
CA PHE A 13 -18.46 2.65 -0.74
C PHE A 13 -18.63 4.00 -0.04
N VAL A 14 -19.55 4.01 0.93
CA VAL A 14 -19.76 5.09 1.89
C VAL A 14 -20.06 4.44 3.25
N ASN A 15 -19.19 4.69 4.21
CA ASN A 15 -19.31 4.22 5.59
C ASN A 15 -19.53 5.42 6.49
N ARG A 16 -20.63 5.42 7.23
CA ARG A 16 -20.88 6.36 8.33
C ARG A 16 -20.61 5.65 9.64
N LEU A 17 -19.74 6.23 10.45
CA LEU A 17 -19.30 5.66 11.72
C LEU A 17 -19.64 6.63 12.83
N SER A 18 -20.12 6.10 13.94
CA SER A 18 -20.35 6.85 15.16
C SER A 18 -19.44 6.31 16.25
N ASN A 19 -18.92 7.22 17.07
CA ASN A 19 -17.98 6.90 18.14
C ASN A 19 -16.71 6.18 17.64
N LEU A 20 -16.12 6.66 16.55
CA LEU A 20 -14.90 6.08 15.98
C LEU A 20 -13.71 6.39 16.89
N ILE A 21 -13.02 5.36 17.35
CA ILE A 21 -11.78 5.52 18.11
C ILE A 21 -10.63 5.77 17.14
N VAL A 22 -9.92 6.87 17.34
CA VAL A 22 -8.72 7.26 16.59
C VAL A 22 -7.57 7.55 17.55
N GLU A 23 -6.34 7.38 17.09
CA GLU A 23 -5.16 7.82 17.83
C GLU A 23 -4.94 9.31 17.59
N THR A 24 -4.91 10.10 18.66
CA THR A 24 -4.55 11.52 18.63
C THR A 24 -3.31 11.77 19.49
N PRO A 25 -2.60 12.87 19.24
CA PRO A 25 -1.52 13.32 20.10
C PRO A 25 -1.99 13.51 21.55
N GLY A 26 -1.18 13.08 22.50
CA GLY A 26 -1.37 13.28 23.92
C GLY A 26 -0.06 13.13 24.70
N GLU A 27 -0.16 13.09 26.01
CA GLU A 27 1.01 12.96 26.90
C GLU A 27 0.87 11.73 27.77
N PHE A 28 1.93 10.92 27.81
CA PHE A 28 2.08 9.85 28.80
C PHE A 28 2.77 10.41 30.02
N ILE A 29 2.04 10.44 31.14
CA ILE A 29 2.54 10.94 32.42
C ILE A 29 3.17 9.76 33.17
N TYR A 30 4.42 9.90 33.58
CA TYR A 30 5.14 8.88 34.34
C TYR A 30 5.77 9.49 35.59
N THR A 31 5.90 8.68 36.64
CA THR A 31 6.54 9.09 37.88
C THR A 31 7.78 8.24 38.09
N THR A 32 8.93 8.90 38.23
CA THR A 32 10.20 8.25 38.59
C THR A 32 10.49 8.48 40.07
N ILE A 33 11.09 7.47 40.69
CA ILE A 33 11.53 7.52 42.08
C ILE A 33 13.06 7.51 42.08
N THR A 34 13.67 8.61 42.54
CA THR A 34 15.11 8.70 42.75
C THR A 34 15.38 8.97 44.22
N GLY A 35 15.66 7.91 44.99
CA GLY A 35 15.80 8.01 46.45
C GLY A 35 14.43 8.26 47.12
N THR A 36 14.29 9.40 47.82
CA THR A 36 13.04 9.84 48.48
C THR A 36 12.23 10.82 47.64
N GLU A 37 12.71 11.24 46.47
CA GLU A 37 12.04 12.20 45.61
C GLU A 37 11.18 11.50 44.55
N PHE A 38 9.95 11.97 44.43
CA PHE A 38 9.00 11.59 43.38
C PHE A 38 8.99 12.70 42.34
N THR A 39 9.45 12.41 41.12
CA THR A 39 9.40 13.37 40.01
C THR A 39 8.40 12.86 38.98
N THR A 40 7.35 13.64 38.74
CA THR A 40 6.40 13.41 37.65
C THR A 40 6.88 14.14 36.41
N ASP A 41 6.96 13.43 35.29
CA ASP A 41 7.39 13.95 33.99
C ASP A 41 6.45 13.42 32.90
N THR A 42 6.49 14.04 31.72
CA THR A 42 5.62 13.70 30.59
C THR A 42 6.43 13.36 29.34
N LEU A 43 5.94 12.37 28.59
CA LEU A 43 6.48 12.01 27.28
C LEU A 43 5.38 12.12 26.23
N PRO A 44 5.67 12.67 25.03
CA PRO A 44 4.73 12.63 23.92
C PRO A 44 4.28 11.20 23.63
N ALA A 45 2.97 10.99 23.55
CA ALA A 45 2.36 9.70 23.28
C ALA A 45 1.16 9.84 22.35
N LEU A 46 0.73 8.72 21.78
CA LEU A 46 -0.58 8.64 21.11
C LEU A 46 -1.60 8.15 22.13
N ILE A 47 -2.71 8.88 22.26
CA ILE A 47 -3.84 8.53 23.11
C ILE A 47 -5.06 8.22 22.24
N ASN A 48 -5.93 7.34 22.73
CA ASN A 48 -7.19 7.09 22.06
C ASN A 48 -8.15 8.26 22.30
N SER A 49 -8.64 8.84 21.22
CA SER A 49 -9.70 9.84 21.23
C SER A 49 -10.89 9.34 20.43
N ASN A 50 -12.06 9.92 20.72
CA ASN A 50 -13.31 9.53 20.10
C ASN A 50 -13.76 10.61 19.11
N VAL A 51 -13.90 10.20 17.85
CA VAL A 51 -14.56 10.97 16.79
C VAL A 51 -16.02 10.57 16.75
N SER A 52 -16.92 11.44 17.22
CA SER A 52 -18.33 11.08 17.39
C SER A 52 -19.06 10.83 16.07
N LYS A 53 -18.69 11.52 14.98
CA LYS A 53 -19.29 11.32 13.63
C LYS A 53 -18.26 11.36 12.52
N ALA A 54 -17.87 10.19 12.03
CA ALA A 54 -16.96 10.04 10.91
C ALA A 54 -17.67 9.53 9.66
N VAL A 55 -17.20 9.97 8.49
CA VAL A 55 -17.61 9.43 7.19
C VAL A 55 -16.37 9.06 6.40
N LEU A 56 -16.33 7.81 5.92
CA LEU A 56 -15.35 7.34 4.95
C LEU A 56 -16.07 7.03 3.65
N TYR A 57 -15.55 7.49 2.53
CA TYR A 57 -16.06 7.12 1.22
C TYR A 57 -14.94 7.00 0.22
N GLY A 58 -15.18 6.25 -0.84
CA GLY A 58 -14.11 5.94 -1.77
C GLY A 58 -14.52 4.97 -2.85
N PHE A 59 -13.51 4.53 -3.58
CA PHE A 59 -13.68 3.53 -4.62
C PHE A 59 -12.44 2.65 -4.76
N ASP A 60 -12.67 1.44 -5.23
CA ASP A 60 -11.66 0.50 -5.68
C ASP A 60 -11.95 0.09 -7.12
N LEU A 61 -10.92 0.09 -7.96
CA LEU A 61 -11.00 -0.29 -9.36
C LEU A 61 -9.96 -1.34 -9.66
N ARG A 62 -10.32 -2.32 -10.49
CA ARG A 62 -9.42 -3.31 -11.05
C ARG A 62 -9.83 -3.65 -12.47
N PHE A 63 -8.86 -3.78 -13.37
CA PHE A 63 -9.10 -4.29 -14.70
C PHE A 63 -7.97 -5.17 -15.20
N GLU A 64 -8.30 -6.04 -16.14
CA GLU A 64 -7.37 -6.86 -16.90
C GLU A 64 -7.84 -6.96 -18.35
N TYR A 65 -6.97 -6.67 -19.30
CA TYR A 65 -7.27 -6.61 -20.72
C TYR A 65 -6.25 -7.43 -21.52
N ASN A 66 -6.71 -8.54 -22.09
CA ASN A 66 -5.97 -9.43 -22.98
C ASN A 66 -6.08 -8.93 -24.42
N PHE A 67 -5.36 -7.84 -24.76
CA PHE A 67 -5.56 -7.16 -26.04
C PHE A 67 -4.91 -7.85 -27.24
N ILE A 68 -3.84 -8.62 -27.01
CA ILE A 68 -3.21 -9.52 -27.99
C ILE A 68 -3.00 -10.85 -27.28
N HIS A 69 -3.02 -11.98 -28.02
CA HIS A 69 -2.90 -13.34 -27.47
C HIS A 69 -1.86 -13.54 -26.36
N ASN A 70 -0.75 -12.80 -26.40
CA ASN A 70 0.34 -12.92 -25.44
C ASN A 70 0.51 -11.69 -24.54
N PHE A 71 -0.26 -10.62 -24.72
CA PHE A 71 -0.12 -9.40 -23.92
C PHE A 71 -1.35 -9.17 -23.05
N VAL A 72 -1.08 -8.88 -21.78
CA VAL A 72 -2.09 -8.58 -20.77
C VAL A 72 -1.77 -7.22 -20.18
N LEU A 73 -2.70 -6.28 -20.30
CA LEU A 73 -2.66 -5.01 -19.59
C LEU A 73 -3.50 -5.14 -18.33
N SER A 74 -2.93 -4.93 -17.16
CA SER A 74 -3.63 -4.94 -15.88
C SER A 74 -3.57 -3.56 -15.24
N GLY A 75 -4.57 -3.24 -14.42
CA GLY A 75 -4.52 -2.05 -13.61
C GLY A 75 -5.38 -2.16 -12.37
N SER A 76 -5.01 -1.42 -11.34
CA SER A 76 -5.86 -1.21 -10.17
C SER A 76 -5.63 0.16 -9.57
N GLY A 77 -6.66 0.71 -8.93
CA GLY A 77 -6.56 1.99 -8.23
C GLY A 77 -7.53 2.02 -7.05
N SER A 78 -7.15 2.72 -5.99
CA SER A 78 -7.96 2.86 -4.78
C SER A 78 -7.90 4.30 -4.30
N TYR A 79 -9.05 4.87 -3.94
CA TYR A 79 -9.18 6.18 -3.33
C TYR A 79 -10.04 6.08 -2.08
N VAL A 80 -9.59 6.70 -0.99
CA VAL A 80 -10.35 6.80 0.25
C VAL A 80 -10.31 8.24 0.74
N ARG A 81 -11.46 8.75 1.17
CA ARG A 81 -11.59 10.02 1.88
C ARG A 81 -12.23 9.76 3.23
N GLY A 82 -11.53 10.09 4.30
CA GLY A 82 -12.06 10.13 5.65
C GLY A 82 -12.26 11.57 6.12
N ARG A 83 -13.41 11.85 6.76
CA ARG A 83 -13.69 13.11 7.43
C ARG A 83 -14.39 12.91 8.77
N ASP A 84 -13.97 13.69 9.75
CA ASP A 84 -14.76 13.99 10.92
C ASP A 84 -15.79 15.07 10.54
N THR A 85 -17.07 14.69 10.50
CA THR A 85 -18.15 15.58 10.09
C THR A 85 -18.64 16.49 11.21
N GLU A 86 -18.27 16.23 12.46
CA GLU A 86 -18.60 17.07 13.60
C GLU A 86 -17.55 18.14 13.83
N ALA A 87 -16.26 17.76 13.84
CA ALA A 87 -15.15 18.70 13.96
C ALA A 87 -14.81 19.42 12.64
N GLY A 88 -15.31 18.93 11.50
CA GLY A 88 -14.97 19.48 10.18
C GLY A 88 -13.53 19.21 9.75
N ALA A 89 -12.90 18.19 10.33
CA ALA A 89 -11.49 17.86 10.16
C ALA A 89 -11.28 16.60 9.29
N ASP A 90 -10.04 16.39 8.86
CA ASP A 90 -9.64 15.18 8.14
C ASP A 90 -9.27 14.07 9.13
N LEU A 91 -9.70 12.84 8.84
CA LEU A 91 -9.33 11.71 9.68
C LEU A 91 -7.85 11.36 9.47
N PRO A 92 -7.13 10.94 10.53
CA PRO A 92 -5.78 10.42 10.38
C PRO A 92 -5.78 9.06 9.66
N GLN A 93 -4.60 8.67 9.17
CA GLN A 93 -4.26 7.38 8.58
C GLN A 93 -5.10 7.02 7.35
N ILE A 94 -5.51 8.04 6.59
CA ILE A 94 -6.23 7.86 5.33
C ILE A 94 -5.21 7.76 4.18
N PRO A 95 -5.18 6.65 3.42
CA PRO A 95 -4.26 6.52 2.30
C PRO A 95 -4.58 7.54 1.20
N PRO A 96 -3.55 8.07 0.50
CA PRO A 96 -3.78 8.82 -0.73
C PRO A 96 -4.39 7.94 -1.82
N PHE A 97 -4.80 8.58 -2.92
CA PHE A 97 -5.03 7.85 -4.15
C PHE A 97 -3.77 7.07 -4.54
N LYS A 98 -3.90 5.76 -4.71
CA LYS A 98 -2.80 4.89 -5.13
C LYS A 98 -3.27 3.97 -6.25
N GLY A 99 -2.33 3.55 -7.07
CA GLY A 99 -2.64 2.66 -8.17
C GLY A 99 -1.42 1.96 -8.72
N ARG A 100 -1.70 1.01 -9.61
CA ARG A 100 -0.70 0.28 -10.38
C ARG A 100 -1.22 -0.07 -11.75
N VAL A 101 -0.34 -0.09 -12.74
CA VAL A 101 -0.60 -0.54 -14.10
C VAL A 101 0.51 -1.50 -14.49
N GLY A 102 0.14 -2.69 -14.94
CA GLY A 102 1.05 -3.75 -15.34
C GLY A 102 0.89 -4.09 -16.81
N LEU A 103 2.01 -4.24 -17.53
CA LEU A 103 2.04 -4.84 -18.85
C LEU A 103 2.77 -6.17 -18.77
N ARG A 104 2.04 -7.27 -18.93
CA ARG A 104 2.58 -8.63 -18.92
C ARG A 104 2.63 -9.19 -20.33
N TYR A 105 3.75 -9.78 -20.68
CA TYR A 105 3.91 -10.62 -21.86
C TYR A 105 4.07 -12.09 -21.45
N ASN A 106 3.19 -12.94 -21.97
CA ASN A 106 3.17 -14.37 -21.77
C ASN A 106 3.84 -15.06 -22.96
N TRP A 107 5.05 -15.55 -22.76
CA TRP A 107 5.75 -16.37 -23.73
C TRP A 107 5.49 -17.85 -23.47
N ASN A 108 4.63 -18.46 -24.30
CA ASN A 108 4.19 -19.86 -24.17
C ASN A 108 5.31 -20.92 -23.96
N ARG A 109 6.53 -20.64 -24.44
CA ARG A 109 7.69 -21.53 -24.32
C ARG A 109 8.55 -21.27 -23.07
N ALA A 110 8.67 -20.02 -22.64
CA ALA A 110 9.66 -19.62 -21.63
C ALA A 110 9.04 -19.22 -20.28
N GLY A 111 7.86 -18.58 -20.28
CA GLY A 111 7.23 -18.05 -19.07
C GLY A 111 6.65 -16.65 -19.29
N THR A 112 6.74 -15.79 -18.29
CA THR A 112 6.14 -14.45 -18.29
C THR A 112 7.17 -13.38 -17.94
N ILE A 113 6.98 -12.20 -18.50
CA ILE A 113 7.67 -10.96 -18.11
C ILE A 113 6.61 -9.89 -17.87
N GLU A 114 6.73 -9.12 -16.81
CA GLU A 114 5.78 -8.08 -16.44
C GLU A 114 6.51 -6.83 -15.99
N LEU A 115 6.15 -5.71 -16.62
CA LEU A 115 6.59 -4.38 -16.22
C LEU A 115 5.42 -3.72 -15.48
N THR A 116 5.64 -3.26 -14.24
CA THR A 116 4.62 -2.60 -13.43
C THR A 116 5.03 -1.18 -13.11
N LEU A 117 4.16 -0.21 -13.41
CA LEU A 117 4.19 1.13 -12.84
C LEU A 117 3.28 1.15 -11.63
N ALA A 118 3.80 1.46 -10.45
CA ALA A 118 3.03 1.62 -9.22
C ALA A 118 3.28 3.00 -8.62
N GLY A 119 2.29 3.60 -7.98
CA GLY A 119 2.46 4.94 -7.41
C GLY A 119 1.32 5.37 -6.52
N ALA A 120 1.56 6.48 -5.85
CA ALA A 120 0.58 7.17 -5.03
C ALA A 120 0.64 8.67 -5.30
N ALA A 121 -0.52 9.33 -5.24
CA ALA A 121 -0.61 10.78 -5.29
C ALA A 121 -0.11 11.40 -3.98
N LYS A 122 0.20 12.69 -4.03
CA LYS A 122 0.52 13.48 -2.83
C LYS A 122 -0.65 13.46 -1.85
N GLN A 123 -0.37 13.13 -0.58
CA GLN A 123 -1.36 13.21 0.48
C GLN A 123 -1.28 14.56 1.18
N THR A 124 -2.33 15.36 1.04
CA THR A 124 -2.46 16.68 1.68
C THR A 124 -3.63 16.74 2.67
N LYS A 125 -4.42 15.68 2.74
CA LYS A 125 -5.62 15.56 3.56
C LYS A 125 -5.30 14.70 4.77
N ILE A 126 -4.59 15.33 5.70
CA ILE A 126 -3.92 14.69 6.83
C ILE A 126 -4.66 14.99 8.14
N GLY A 127 -4.60 14.04 9.07
CA GLY A 127 -5.06 14.25 10.43
C GLY A 127 -4.13 15.16 11.23
N GLU A 128 -4.51 15.45 12.47
CA GLU A 128 -3.68 16.25 13.39
C GLU A 128 -2.33 15.56 13.65
N ASN A 129 -1.22 16.30 13.50
CA ASN A 129 0.18 15.83 13.62
C ASN A 129 0.64 14.77 12.61
N GLU A 130 -0.13 14.52 11.56
CA GLU A 130 0.39 13.82 10.38
C GLU A 130 1.20 14.78 9.48
N GLN A 131 2.13 14.22 8.71
CA GLN A 131 2.93 15.00 7.77
C GLN A 131 2.44 14.80 6.34
N VAL A 132 2.41 15.89 5.57
CA VAL A 132 2.15 15.83 4.14
C VAL A 132 3.17 14.90 3.49
N THR A 133 2.69 13.92 2.75
CA THR A 133 3.56 12.96 2.03
C THR A 133 3.50 13.24 0.54
N ASP A 134 4.66 13.34 -0.09
CA ASP A 134 4.74 13.56 -1.53
C ASP A 134 4.28 12.34 -2.33
N GLY A 135 3.82 12.61 -3.54
CA GLY A 135 3.47 11.55 -4.48
C GLY A 135 4.71 10.89 -5.06
N TYR A 136 4.58 9.64 -5.48
CA TYR A 136 5.67 8.90 -6.10
C TYR A 136 5.17 7.98 -7.20
N VAL A 137 6.10 7.63 -8.07
CA VAL A 137 5.93 6.59 -9.10
C VAL A 137 7.17 5.70 -9.06
N ARG A 138 6.95 4.41 -9.18
CA ARG A 138 7.96 3.36 -9.12
C ARG A 138 7.74 2.40 -10.28
N LEU A 139 8.84 1.98 -10.90
CA LEU A 139 8.85 1.00 -11.97
C LEU A 139 9.44 -0.32 -11.47
N ASP A 140 8.71 -1.41 -11.65
CA ASP A 140 9.11 -2.74 -11.23
C ASP A 140 9.13 -3.69 -12.44
N LEU A 141 10.05 -4.65 -12.43
CA LEU A 141 10.15 -5.73 -13.41
C LEU A 141 10.07 -7.07 -12.71
N ALA A 142 9.19 -7.93 -13.17
CA ALA A 142 9.09 -9.31 -12.71
C ALA A 142 9.14 -10.29 -13.87
N MET A 143 9.84 -11.40 -13.67
CA MET A 143 9.93 -12.51 -14.61
C MET A 143 9.59 -13.81 -13.90
N GLY A 144 8.88 -14.69 -14.57
CA GLY A 144 8.55 -16.01 -14.08
C GLY A 144 8.78 -17.04 -15.17
N SER A 145 9.48 -18.13 -14.86
CA SER A 145 9.63 -19.24 -15.80
C SER A 145 8.31 -19.99 -15.94
N LYS A 146 8.17 -20.71 -17.04
CA LYS A 146 7.21 -21.82 -17.11
C LYS A 146 7.61 -22.90 -16.09
N LYS A 147 6.63 -23.66 -15.61
CA LYS A 147 6.88 -24.82 -14.75
C LYS A 147 7.71 -25.87 -15.51
N ILE A 148 8.91 -26.15 -15.02
CA ILE A 148 9.84 -27.15 -15.52
C ILE A 148 9.53 -28.46 -14.80
N LYS A 149 9.25 -29.53 -15.54
CA LYS A 149 9.00 -30.85 -14.97
C LYS A 149 10.33 -31.57 -14.72
N LEU A 150 10.59 -31.94 -13.48
CA LEU A 150 11.75 -32.70 -13.01
C LEU A 150 11.24 -34.02 -12.39
N GLY A 151 10.82 -34.95 -13.24
CA GLY A 151 10.18 -36.19 -12.80
C GLY A 151 8.80 -35.95 -12.17
N LYS A 152 8.63 -36.33 -10.91
CA LYS A 152 7.41 -36.06 -10.12
C LYS A 152 7.34 -34.63 -9.60
N THR A 153 8.47 -33.93 -9.58
CA THR A 153 8.55 -32.56 -9.05
C THR A 153 8.39 -31.55 -10.17
N GLY A 154 7.72 -30.44 -9.88
CA GLY A 154 7.68 -29.26 -10.74
C GLY A 154 8.46 -28.11 -10.13
N LEU A 155 9.34 -27.49 -10.92
CA LEU A 155 10.14 -26.33 -10.56
C LEU A 155 9.64 -25.09 -11.30
N GLN A 156 9.49 -23.98 -10.59
CA GLN A 156 9.26 -22.66 -11.19
C GLN A 156 10.21 -21.64 -10.60
N LEU A 157 10.84 -20.84 -11.46
CA LEU A 157 11.78 -19.79 -11.08
C LEU A 157 11.12 -18.42 -11.28
N PHE A 158 11.42 -17.49 -10.38
CA PHE A 158 11.01 -16.11 -10.48
C PHE A 158 12.21 -15.23 -10.18
N ALA A 159 12.31 -14.10 -10.88
CA ALA A 159 13.31 -13.09 -10.62
C ALA A 159 12.73 -11.72 -10.95
N GLY A 160 13.32 -10.67 -10.40
CA GLY A 160 12.85 -9.33 -10.68
C GLY A 160 13.67 -8.25 -10.02
N ILE A 161 13.25 -7.03 -10.32
CA ILE A 161 13.82 -5.79 -9.81
C ILE A 161 12.65 -4.93 -9.37
N ASP A 162 12.53 -4.69 -8.07
CA ASP A 162 11.64 -3.66 -7.54
C ASP A 162 12.38 -2.32 -7.59
N ASN A 163 11.66 -1.25 -7.93
CA ASN A 163 12.22 0.11 -7.99
C ASN A 163 13.42 0.23 -8.94
N ILE A 164 13.25 -0.14 -10.21
CA ILE A 164 14.30 -0.09 -11.24
C ILE A 164 14.98 1.28 -11.30
N THR A 165 14.20 2.34 -11.12
CA THR A 165 14.65 3.74 -11.17
C THR A 165 15.30 4.23 -9.89
N ASP A 166 15.37 3.42 -8.83
CA ASP A 166 15.94 3.81 -7.53
C ASP A 166 15.28 5.07 -6.94
N ALA A 167 13.97 5.20 -7.13
CA ALA A 167 13.22 6.35 -6.64
C ALA A 167 13.21 6.33 -5.10
N THR A 168 13.53 7.46 -4.49
CA THR A 168 13.34 7.71 -3.06
C THR A 168 11.89 8.12 -2.85
N TYR A 169 11.15 7.37 -2.04
CA TYR A 169 9.74 7.66 -1.76
C TYR A 169 9.36 7.27 -0.34
N THR A 170 8.25 7.83 0.12
CA THR A 170 7.66 7.54 1.42
C THR A 170 6.24 7.09 1.19
N ASN A 171 5.86 5.96 1.78
CA ASN A 171 4.48 5.53 1.80
C ASN A 171 3.78 6.19 2.98
N HIS A 172 2.68 6.90 2.72
CA HIS A 172 1.97 7.71 3.71
C HIS A 172 1.55 6.91 4.96
N LEU A 173 1.20 5.63 4.80
CA LEU A 173 0.80 4.75 5.91
C LEU A 173 1.97 3.97 6.53
N SER A 174 3.19 4.17 6.05
CA SER A 174 4.39 3.52 6.59
C SER A 174 4.89 4.29 7.81
N THR A 175 4.05 4.35 8.83
CA THR A 175 4.32 5.07 10.07
C THR A 175 4.95 4.12 11.06
N ASN A 176 6.18 3.65 10.79
CA ASN A 176 6.93 2.87 11.78
C ASN A 176 7.44 3.78 12.91
N ARG A 177 6.53 4.55 13.53
CA ARG A 177 6.76 5.59 14.55
C ARG A 177 7.88 6.57 14.17
N GLY A 178 7.95 6.95 12.89
CA GLY A 178 9.00 7.83 12.34
C GLY A 178 10.36 7.15 12.11
N ALA A 179 10.53 5.87 12.43
CA ALA A 179 11.78 5.13 12.20
C ALA A 179 12.00 4.76 10.73
N VAL A 180 10.93 4.67 9.94
CA VAL A 180 11.00 4.45 8.49
C VAL A 180 10.44 5.69 7.81
N SER A 181 11.33 6.58 7.42
CA SER A 181 10.98 7.80 6.67
C SER A 181 11.01 7.59 5.16
N VAL A 182 11.77 6.58 4.70
CA VAL A 182 12.03 6.31 3.28
C VAL A 182 11.90 4.81 3.03
N GLU A 183 11.17 4.48 1.98
CA GLU A 183 10.98 3.09 1.51
C GLU A 183 12.25 2.55 0.84
N PRO A 184 12.41 1.22 0.74
CA PRO A 184 13.57 0.63 0.07
C PRO A 184 13.78 1.17 -1.36
N GLY A 185 15.04 1.44 -1.69
CA GLY A 185 15.49 1.77 -3.04
C GLY A 185 15.40 0.57 -3.99
N ARG A 186 16.33 0.47 -4.93
CA ARG A 186 16.37 -0.66 -5.88
C ARG A 186 16.64 -1.99 -5.18
N ASN A 187 15.76 -2.96 -5.40
CA ASN A 187 15.88 -4.31 -4.83
C ASN A 187 15.85 -5.38 -5.93
N PHE A 188 16.84 -6.28 -5.92
CA PHE A 188 16.92 -7.42 -6.83
C PHE A 188 16.51 -8.68 -6.08
N PHE A 189 15.66 -9.51 -6.68
CA PHE A 189 15.24 -10.75 -6.04
C PHE A 189 15.24 -11.93 -6.99
N MET A 190 15.36 -13.11 -6.39
CA MET A 190 15.15 -14.40 -7.03
C MET A 190 14.36 -15.30 -6.08
N ARG A 191 13.40 -16.06 -6.61
CA ARG A 191 12.56 -16.99 -5.85
C ARG A 191 12.39 -18.28 -6.64
N MET A 192 12.30 -19.38 -5.90
CA MET A 192 12.04 -20.70 -6.44
C MET A 192 10.77 -21.28 -5.80
N ASN A 193 9.95 -21.96 -6.61
CA ASN A 193 8.79 -22.71 -6.15
C ASN A 193 8.93 -24.18 -6.60
N LEU A 194 8.82 -25.10 -5.63
CA LEU A 194 8.83 -26.55 -5.83
C LEU A 194 7.45 -27.12 -5.47
N SER A 195 6.86 -27.87 -6.39
CA SER A 195 5.60 -28.59 -6.18
C SER A 195 5.81 -30.09 -6.39
N PHE A 196 5.31 -30.93 -5.49
CA PHE A 196 5.43 -32.39 -5.51
C PHE A 196 4.13 -33.07 -5.93
#